data_AF-A0AAE3WNP3-F1
#
_entry.id   AF-A0AAE3WNP3-F1
#
_cell.length_a   1.000
_cell.length_b   1.000
_cell.length_c   1.000
_cell.angle_alpha   90.00
_cell.angle_beta   90.00
_cell.angle_gamma   90.00
#
_symmetry.space_group_name_H-M   'P 1'
#
loop_
_entity.id
_entity.type
_entity.pdbx_description
1 polymer ?
#
loop_
_entity_poly.entity_id
_entity_poly.type
_entity_poly.pdbx_seq_one_letter_code
_entity_poly.pdbx_strand_id
1 'polypeptide(L)' 'LIKDTHTNEQKPVLYQCCGTEDFLYEDNIYFKQLCEQTSYNLTTDFGPGNHEWGYWDQKIQDVLTWLPLRR' A
#
# COMPACT_ATOMS: atom_id res chain seq x y z
N LEU A 1 17.34 8.03 -12.42
CA LEU A 1 17.70 7.66 -11.04
C LEU A 1 16.85 6.49 -10.59
N ILE A 2 17.14 5.27 -11.07
CA ILE A 2 16.88 3.99 -10.39
C ILE A 2 17.99 3.10 -10.95
N LYS A 3 19.10 3.00 -10.22
CA LYS A 3 20.17 2.05 -10.51
C LYS A 3 20.17 1.08 -9.34
N ASP A 4 20.29 -0.21 -9.66
CA ASP A 4 20.39 -1.34 -8.74
C ASP A 4 19.05 -1.98 -8.32
N THR A 5 18.37 -2.61 -9.29
CA THR A 5 17.45 -3.72 -8.97
C THR A 5 18.28 -4.97 -8.69
N HIS A 6 18.39 -5.37 -7.43
CA HIS A 6 18.82 -6.72 -7.05
C HIS A 6 17.87 -7.73 -7.70
N THR A 7 18.36 -8.49 -8.67
CA THR A 7 17.55 -9.38 -9.52
C THR A 7 17.19 -10.70 -8.85
N ASN A 8 17.58 -10.94 -7.60
CA ASN A 8 17.50 -12.24 -6.95
C ASN A 8 17.06 -12.22 -5.47
N GLU A 9 16.41 -11.15 -5.02
CA GLU A 9 15.74 -11.12 -3.71
C GLU A 9 14.23 -11.11 -3.94
N GLN A 10 13.50 -11.98 -3.23
CA GLN A 10 12.04 -12.03 -3.29
C GLN A 10 11.49 -10.64 -2.99
N LYS A 11 10.89 -9.99 -4.00
CA LYS A 11 10.31 -8.66 -3.83
C LYS A 11 9.20 -8.75 -2.77
N PRO A 12 9.12 -7.80 -1.83
CA PRO A 12 8.01 -7.77 -0.91
C PRO A 12 6.69 -7.60 -1.68
N VAL A 13 5.66 -8.27 -1.18
CA VAL A 13 4.28 -7.88 -1.51
C VAL A 13 4.00 -6.54 -0.82
N LEU A 14 3.29 -5.67 -1.52
CA LEU A 14 2.96 -4.33 -1.04
C LEU A 14 1.47 -4.28 -0.71
N TYR A 15 1.13 -3.58 0.37
CA TYR A 15 -0.23 -3.22 0.72
C TYR A 15 -0.29 -1.70 0.83
N GLN A 16 -1.22 -1.09 0.11
CA GLN A 16 -1.44 0.36 0.12
C GLN A 16 -2.89 0.63 0.46
N CYS A 17 -3.11 1.49 1.45
CA CYS A 17 -4.44 1.98 1.78
C CYS A 17 -4.42 3.49 1.98
N CYS A 18 -5.49 4.17 1.58
CA CYS A 18 -5.67 5.60 1.76
C CYS A 18 -7.16 5.94 1.81
N GLY A 19 -7.52 6.88 2.69
CA GLY A 19 -8.86 7.41 2.78
C GLY A 19 -9.20 8.28 1.57
N THR A 20 -10.42 8.18 1.03
CA THR A 20 -10.84 8.98 -0.14
C THR A 20 -10.99 10.47 0.15
N GLU A 21 -11.06 10.86 1.42
CA GLU A 21 -11.09 12.26 1.87
C GLU A 21 -9.74 12.74 2.43
N ASP A 22 -8.70 11.90 2.39
CA ASP A 22 -7.34 12.26 2.78
C ASP A 22 -6.71 13.20 1.73
N PHE A 23 -5.99 14.22 2.18
CA PHE A 23 -5.30 15.16 1.29
C PHE A 23 -4.17 14.50 0.47
N LEU A 24 -3.73 13.30 0.86
CA LEU A 24 -2.75 12.48 0.14
C LEU A 24 -3.39 11.48 -0.85
N TYR A 25 -4.71 11.51 -1.03
CA TYR A 25 -5.40 10.51 -1.86
C TYR A 25 -4.89 10.50 -3.32
N GLU A 26 -4.74 11.66 -3.94
CA GLU A 26 -4.25 11.77 -5.32
C GLU A 26 -2.80 11.25 -5.47
N ASP A 27 -1.94 11.52 -4.47
CA ASP A 27 -0.57 10.98 -4.46
C ASP A 27 -0.56 9.45 -4.34
N ASN A 28 -1.50 8.90 -3.58
CA ASN A 28 -1.67 7.45 -3.44
C ASN A 28 -2.16 6.81 -4.76
N ILE A 29 -3.08 7.46 -5.47
CA ILE A 29 -3.52 7.04 -6.81
C ILE A 29 -2.34 7.07 -7.79
N TYR A 30 -1.52 8.13 -7.75
CA TYR A 30 -0.34 8.24 -8.61
C TYR A 30 0.69 7.14 -8.30
N PHE A 31 0.98 6.86 -7.03
CA PHE A 31 1.86 5.76 -6.64
C PHE A 31 1.34 4.40 -7.13
N LYS A 32 0.03 4.13 -6.97
CA LYS A 32 -0.60 2.89 -7.48
C LYS A 32 -0.35 2.74 -8.97
N GLN A 33 -0.61 3.78 -9.77
CA GLN A 33 -0.40 3.77 -11.21
C GLN A 33 1.06 3.50 -11.60
N LEU A 34 2.02 4.11 -10.89
CA LEU A 34 3.44 3.85 -11.11
C LEU A 34 3.82 2.42 -10.71
N CYS A 35 3.27 1.91 -9.61
CA CYS A 35 3.56 0.57 -9.12
C CYS A 35 3.06 -0.51 -10.09
N GLU A 36 1.89 -0.32 -10.69
CA GLU A 36 1.32 -1.19 -11.73
C GLU A 36 2.20 -1.32 -12.99
N GLN A 37 3.10 -0.36 -13.22
CA GLN A 37 4.09 -0.42 -14.31
C GLN A 37 5.35 -1.20 -13.94
N THR A 38 5.43 -1.71 -12.72
CA THR A 38 6.56 -2.50 -12.20
C THR A 38 6.17 -3.97 -12.04
N SER A 39 7.10 -4.79 -11.56
CA SER A 39 6.82 -6.19 -11.22
C SER A 39 6.49 -6.41 -9.74
N TYR A 40 6.19 -5.35 -8.97
CA TYR A 40 5.76 -5.49 -7.57
C TYR A 40 4.31 -5.99 -7.53
N ASN A 41 4.01 -6.87 -6.58
CA ASN A 41 2.64 -7.30 -6.32
C ASN A 41 2.03 -6.34 -5.29
N LEU A 42 1.10 -5.51 -5.74
CA LEU A 42 0.45 -4.47 -4.94
C LEU A 42 -1.02 -4.84 -4.67
N THR A 43 -1.39 -4.89 -3.39
CA THR A 43 -2.78 -4.90 -2.92
C THR A 43 -3.17 -3.47 -2.55
N THR A 44 -4.30 -2.98 -3.05
CA THR A 44 -4.80 -1.63 -2.74
C THR A 44 -6.15 -1.68 -2.05
N ASP A 45 -6.34 -0.83 -1.04
CA ASP A 45 -7.62 -0.66 -0.34
C ASP A 45 -7.89 0.84 -0.12
N PHE A 46 -8.73 1.39 -0.99
CA PHE A 46 -9.19 2.77 -0.90
C PHE A 46 -10.65 2.78 -0.49
N GLY A 47 -10.98 3.60 0.51
CA GLY A 47 -12.34 3.73 1.02
C GLY A 47 -12.50 5.00 1.84
N PRO A 48 -13.69 5.27 2.38
CA PRO A 48 -13.95 6.46 3.18
C PRO A 48 -12.98 6.59 4.36
N GLY A 49 -12.48 7.79 4.59
CA GLY A 49 -11.52 8.11 5.64
C GLY A 49 -10.73 9.38 5.34
N ASN A 50 -10.24 10.02 6.40
CA ASN A 50 -9.32 11.16 6.33
C ASN A 50 -7.98 10.79 7.00
N HIS A 51 -7.05 11.73 7.08
CA HIS A 51 -5.72 11.56 7.64
C HIS A 51 -5.73 11.55 9.18
N GLU A 52 -6.34 10.53 9.77
CA GLU A 52 -6.57 10.45 11.21
C GLU A 52 -6.49 9.03 11.77
N TRP A 53 -6.40 8.92 13.09
CA TRP A 53 -6.08 7.68 13.79
C TRP A 53 -7.18 6.62 13.74
N GLY A 54 -8.45 7.00 13.70
CA GLY A 54 -9.57 6.05 13.57
C GLY A 54 -9.48 5.25 12.28
N TYR A 55 -9.18 5.91 11.16
CA TYR A 55 -8.91 5.28 9.88
C TYR A 55 -7.71 4.33 9.98
N TRP A 56 -6.59 4.78 10.56
CA TRP A 56 -5.40 3.93 10.69
C TRP A 56 -5.58 2.75 11.66
N ASP A 57 -6.36 2.91 12.72
CA ASP A 57 -6.71 1.85 13.68
C ASP A 57 -7.53 0.74 13.01
N GLN A 58 -8.45 1.10 12.11
CA GLN A 58 -9.14 0.11 11.30
C GLN A 58 -8.20 -0.55 10.29
N LYS A 59 -7.41 0.25 9.55
CA LYS A 59 -6.53 -0.27 8.49
C LYS A 59 -5.40 -1.15 9.01
N ILE A 60 -4.87 -0.91 10.21
CA ILE A 60 -3.82 -1.78 10.75
C ILE A 60 -4.34 -3.20 11.04
N GLN A 61 -5.61 -3.35 11.42
CA GLN A 61 -6.24 -4.66 11.60
C GLN A 61 -6.37 -5.40 10.25
N ASP A 62 -6.75 -4.69 9.19
CA ASP A 62 -6.82 -5.23 7.83
C ASP A 62 -5.42 -5.66 7.34
N VAL A 63 -4.39 -4.85 7.58
CA VAL A 63 -2.99 -5.16 7.26
C VAL A 63 -2.50 -6.39 8.01
N LEU A 64 -2.77 -6.49 9.32
CA LEU A 64 -2.37 -7.65 10.13
C LEU A 64 -3.08 -8.93 9.68
N THR A 65 -4.32 -8.81 9.20
CA THR A 65 -5.08 -9.93 8.63
C THR A 65 -4.52 -10.37 7.27
N TRP A 66 -4.05 -9.40 6.46
CA TRP A 66 -3.46 -9.65 5.15
C TRP A 66 -2.05 -10.25 5.22
N LEU A 67 -1.26 -9.87 6.22
CA LEU A 67 0.10 -10.39 6.37
C LEU A 67 0.11 -11.92 6.55
N PRO A 68 1.10 -12.64 5.95
CA PRO A 68 1.25 -14.08 6.12
C PRO A 68 1.90 -14.41 7.49
N LEU A 69 1.28 -13.97 8.57
CA LEU A 69 1.76 -14.19 9.93
C LEU A 69 1.58 -15.66 10.30
N ARG A 70 2.63 -16.25 10.89
CA ARG A 70 2.52 -17.59 11.49
C ARG A 70 1.61 -17.46 12.72
N ARG A 71 0.56 -18.28 12.77
CA ARG A 71 -0.32 -18.40 13.93
C ARG A 71 0.21 -19.45 14.90
#